data_AF-A0A6B0ZNW2-F1
#
_entry.id   AF-A0A6B0ZNW2-F1
#
_cell.length_a   1.000
_cell.length_b   1.000
_cell.length_c   1.000
_cell.angle_alpha   90.00
_cell.angle_beta   90.00
_cell.angle_gamma   90.00
#
_symmetry.space_group_name_H-M   'P 1'
#
loop_
_entity.id
_entity.type
_entity.pdbx_description
1 polymer ?
#
loop_
_entity_poly.entity_id
_entity_poly.type
_entity_poly.pdbx_seq_one_letter_code
_entity_poly.pdbx_strand_id
1 'polypeptide(L)'
;MRRSIDDYPFDPADLPPGEDDEFSPVSWAVAIADDYEDAIPRVVLTVEEVGQAGYGLVAHLPPHLARRLRAAIGDALKEIGEPTSA
;
A
#
# COMPACT_ATOMS: atom_id res chain seq x y z
N MET A 1 9.32 11.40 13.55
CA MET A 1 9.10 12.13 12.28
C MET A 1 8.33 11.22 11.34
N ARG A 2 7.38 11.76 10.57
CA ARG A 2 6.65 11.02 9.53
C ARG A 2 6.76 11.77 8.20
N ARG A 3 6.99 11.03 7.11
CA ARG A 3 7.09 11.59 5.75
C ARG A 3 6.35 10.69 4.76
N SER A 4 5.45 11.28 3.98
CA SER A 4 4.80 10.57 2.87
C SER A 4 5.83 10.25 1.76
N ILE A 5 5.70 9.07 1.17
CA ILE A 5 6.48 8.63 0.01
C ILE A 5 5.58 8.65 -1.23
N ASP A 6 4.37 8.10 -1.10
CA ASP A 6 3.34 8.08 -2.14
C ASP A 6 1.95 8.07 -1.48
N ASP A 7 0.98 8.65 -2.16
CA ASP A 7 -0.40 8.77 -1.71
C ASP A 7 -1.29 8.67 -2.94
N TYR A 8 -1.99 7.54 -3.07
CA TYR A 8 -2.77 7.19 -4.23
C TYR A 8 -4.27 7.10 -3.86
N PRO A 9 -5.04 8.15 -4.16
CA PRO A 9 -6.49 8.10 -4.08
C PRO A 9 -7.05 7.06 -5.04
N PHE A 10 -8.10 6.37 -4.64
CA PHE A 10 -8.86 5.50 -5.53
C PHE A 10 -9.31 6.24 -6.81
N ASP A 11 -9.04 5.65 -7.97
CA ASP A 11 -9.61 6.03 -9.26
C ASP A 11 -10.49 4.88 -9.77
N PRO A 12 -11.79 5.10 -10.07
CA PRO A 12 -12.64 4.08 -10.69
C PRO A 12 -12.06 3.45 -11.96
N ALA A 13 -11.19 4.17 -12.68
CA ALA A 13 -10.53 3.67 -13.88
C ALA A 13 -9.51 2.54 -13.60
N ASP A 14 -9.10 2.34 -12.35
CA ASP A 14 -8.17 1.27 -11.95
C ASP A 14 -8.88 -0.08 -11.73
N LEU A 15 -10.21 -0.08 -11.64
CA LEU A 15 -10.96 -1.32 -11.52
C LEU A 15 -10.99 -2.08 -12.86
N PRO A 16 -10.94 -3.42 -12.84
CA PRO A 16 -11.20 -4.20 -14.03
C PRO A 16 -12.58 -3.85 -14.63
N PRO A 17 -12.71 -3.73 -15.97
CA PRO A 17 -13.97 -3.36 -16.58
C PRO A 17 -15.11 -4.31 -16.21
N GLY A 18 -16.23 -3.76 -15.73
CA GLY A 18 -17.43 -4.52 -15.38
C GLY A 18 -17.46 -5.08 -13.95
N GLU A 19 -16.44 -4.80 -13.14
CA GLU A 19 -16.32 -5.26 -11.76
C GLU A 19 -16.58 -4.15 -10.72
N ASP A 20 -17.28 -3.08 -11.12
CA ASP A 20 -17.49 -1.87 -10.32
C ASP A 20 -18.19 -2.12 -8.96
N ASP A 21 -18.98 -3.20 -8.87
CA ASP A 21 -19.74 -3.57 -7.67
C ASP A 21 -19.15 -4.78 -6.91
N GLU A 22 -18.09 -5.43 -7.44
CA GLU A 22 -17.49 -6.62 -6.81
C GLU A 22 -16.39 -6.26 -5.81
N PHE A 23 -15.69 -5.14 -6.02
CA PHE A 23 -14.55 -4.73 -5.21
C PHE A 23 -14.84 -3.50 -4.35
N SER A 24 -14.40 -3.52 -3.09
CA SER A 24 -14.38 -2.30 -2.27
C SER A 24 -13.43 -1.27 -2.90
N PRO A 25 -13.87 -0.02 -3.13
CA PRO A 25 -13.02 1.05 -3.63
C PRO A 25 -12.04 1.46 -2.53
N VAL A 26 -10.73 1.33 -2.79
CA VAL A 26 -9.70 1.49 -1.78
C VAL A 26 -8.62 2.47 -2.25
N SER A 27 -8.34 3.46 -1.41
CA SER A 27 -7.14 4.31 -1.51
C SER A 27 -6.00 3.69 -0.72
N TRP A 28 -4.76 3.92 -1.14
CA TRP A 28 -3.58 3.45 -0.40
C TRP A 28 -2.50 4.53 -0.34
N ALA A 29 -1.70 4.49 0.73
CA ALA A 29 -0.58 5.39 0.90
C ALA A 29 0.62 4.67 1.50
N VAL A 30 1.82 5.10 1.09
CA VAL A 30 3.09 4.64 1.63
C VAL A 30 3.81 5.82 2.28
N ALA A 31 4.17 5.67 3.55
CA ALA A 31 4.94 6.66 4.29
C ALA A 31 6.12 6.00 5.02
N ILE A 32 7.00 6.82 5.60
CA ILE A 32 8.01 6.39 6.56
C ILE A 32 7.77 7.04 7.91
N ALA A 33 8.05 6.31 8.99
CA ALA A 33 8.00 6.79 10.36
C ALA A 33 9.20 6.26 11.17
N ASP A 34 9.75 7.07 12.07
CA ASP A 34 10.91 6.72 12.91
C ASP A 34 10.69 6.99 14.41
N ASP A 35 9.45 7.27 14.81
CA ASP A 35 9.04 7.69 16.15
C ASP A 35 8.71 6.52 17.09
N TYR A 36 9.50 5.46 17.02
CA TYR A 36 9.28 4.25 17.81
C TYR A 36 10.36 4.04 18.88
N GLU A 37 9.98 3.36 19.95
CA GLU A 37 10.83 3.15 21.12
C GLU A 37 12.10 2.32 20.84
N ASP A 38 12.05 1.40 19.88
CA ASP A 38 13.19 0.56 19.51
C ASP A 38 14.12 1.20 18.46
N ALA A 39 13.89 2.47 18.11
CA ALA A 39 14.69 3.26 17.18
C ALA A 39 14.82 2.66 15.75
N ILE A 40 13.91 1.78 15.35
CA ILE A 40 13.87 1.22 13.98
C ILE A 40 12.96 2.08 13.08
N PRO A 41 13.37 2.52 11.87
CA PRO A 41 12.41 3.15 10.95
C PRO A 41 11.45 2.14 10.32
N ARG A 42 10.18 2.52 10.13
CA ARG A 42 9.12 1.69 9.54
C ARG A 42 8.64 2.27 8.23
N VAL A 43 8.30 1.38 7.30
CA VAL A 43 7.39 1.70 6.20
C VAL A 43 5.97 1.60 6.75
N VAL A 44 5.17 2.63 6.53
CA VAL A 44 3.77 2.68 6.92
C VAL A 44 2.94 2.49 5.66
N LEU A 45 2.20 1.39 5.58
CA LEU A 45 1.24 1.12 4.52
C LEU A 45 -0.17 1.37 5.07
N THR A 46 -0.86 2.36 4.52
CA THR A 46 -2.26 2.64 4.80
C THR A 46 -3.10 2.10 3.65
N VAL A 47 -4.19 1.41 3.97
CA VAL A 47 -5.21 0.94 3.03
C VAL A 47 -6.56 1.34 3.59
N GLU A 48 -7.29 2.21 2.89
CA GLU A 48 -8.54 2.79 3.40
C GLU A 48 -9.65 2.73 2.34
N GLU A 49 -10.81 2.22 2.74
CA GLU A 49 -11.99 2.17 1.88
C GLU A 49 -12.59 3.57 1.70
N VAL A 50 -12.94 3.91 0.46
CA VAL A 50 -13.48 5.23 0.10
C VAL A 50 -14.79 5.48 0.84
N GLY A 51 -14.88 6.65 1.49
CA GLY A 51 -16.06 7.03 2.27
C GLY A 51 -16.13 6.45 3.68
N GLN A 52 -15.17 5.60 4.09
CA GLN A 52 -15.05 5.02 5.43
C GLN A 52 -13.82 5.57 6.19
N ALA A 53 -13.66 6.91 6.19
CA ALA A 53 -12.51 7.56 6.80
C ALA A 53 -12.33 7.18 8.28
N GLY A 54 -11.11 6.79 8.65
CA GLY A 54 -10.74 6.36 10.00
C GLY A 54 -10.96 4.88 10.29
N TYR A 55 -11.53 4.11 9.35
CA TYR A 55 -11.70 2.65 9.46
C TYR A 55 -10.66 1.86 8.66
N GLY A 56 -9.78 2.53 7.92
CA GLY A 56 -8.69 1.91 7.18
C GLY A 56 -7.69 1.15 8.05
N LEU A 57 -6.98 0.21 7.43
CA LEU A 57 -5.90 -0.55 8.07
C LEU A 57 -4.57 0.17 7.87
N VAL A 58 -3.77 0.24 8.94
CA VAL A 58 -2.42 0.82 8.91
C VAL A 58 -1.41 -0.21 9.39
N ALA A 59 -0.54 -0.64 8.48
CA ALA A 59 0.54 -1.57 8.77
C ALA A 59 1.87 -0.84 8.97
N HIS A 60 2.48 -1.01 10.14
CA HIS A 60 3.81 -0.50 10.46
C HIS A 60 4.85 -1.60 10.24
N LEU A 61 5.45 -1.62 9.05
CA LEU A 61 6.33 -2.68 8.60
C LEU A 61 7.80 -2.34 8.93
N PRO A 62 8.48 -3.14 9.78
CA PRO A 62 9.93 -3.04 9.88
C PRO A 62 10.58 -3.41 8.55
N PRO A 63 11.85 -3.03 8.32
CA PRO A 63 12.48 -3.15 7.00
C PRO A 63 12.45 -4.56 6.39
N HIS A 64 12.52 -5.61 7.21
CA HIS A 64 12.48 -6.99 6.71
C HIS A 64 11.10 -7.41 6.19
N LEU A 65 10.00 -6.99 6.83
CA LEU A 65 8.64 -7.25 6.33
C LEU A 65 8.32 -6.40 5.10
N ALA A 66 8.76 -5.14 5.08
CA ALA A 66 8.59 -4.28 3.91
C ALA A 66 9.30 -4.86 2.67
N ARG A 67 10.53 -5.38 2.82
CA ARG A 67 11.24 -6.08 1.74
C ARG A 67 10.51 -7.34 1.29
N ARG A 68 9.95 -8.12 2.23
CA ARG A 68 9.17 -9.32 1.90
C ARG A 68 7.91 -8.99 1.10
N LEU A 69 7.16 -7.97 1.51
CA LEU A 69 5.98 -7.49 0.78
C LEU A 69 6.36 -7.02 -0.62
N ARG A 70 7.40 -6.19 -0.75
CA ARG A 70 7.90 -5.72 -2.05
C ARG A 70 8.29 -6.88 -2.97
N ALA A 71 8.95 -7.92 -2.44
CA ALA A 71 9.32 -9.10 -3.22
C ALA A 71 8.08 -9.86 -3.70
N ALA A 72 7.09 -10.08 -2.83
CA ALA A 72 5.85 -10.75 -3.20
C ALA A 72 5.07 -10.01 -4.30
N ILE A 73 4.97 -8.67 -4.21
CA ILE A 73 4.37 -7.85 -5.27
C ILE A 73 5.18 -7.97 -6.56
N GLY A 74 6.50 -7.87 -6.49
CA GLY A 74 7.37 -8.03 -7.65
C GLY A 74 7.22 -9.40 -8.33
N ASP A 75 7.07 -10.48 -7.57
CA ASP A 75 6.83 -11.81 -8.11
C ASP A 75 5.44 -11.93 -8.74
N ALA A 76 4.40 -11.33 -8.14
CA ALA A 76 3.08 -11.25 -8.74
C ALA A 76 3.08 -10.47 -10.07
N LEU A 77 3.82 -9.37 -10.16
CA LEU A 77 3.98 -8.60 -11.41
C LEU A 77 4.62 -9.45 -12.51
N LYS A 78 5.67 -10.23 -12.20
CA LYS A 78 6.27 -11.16 -13.18
C LYS A 78 5.26 -12.18 -13.68
N GLU A 79 4.46 -12.74 -12.79
CA GLU A 79 3.48 -13.77 -13.12
C GLU A 79 2.41 -13.26 -14.11
N ILE A 80 2.01 -11.99 -13.98
CA ILE A 80 1.06 -11.36 -14.91
C ILE A 80 1.73 -10.73 -16.15
N GLY A 81 3.04 -10.90 -16.32
CA GLY A 81 3.80 -10.43 -17.50
C GLY A 81 4.26 -8.97 -17.44
N GLU A 82 4.15 -8.31 -16.28
CA GLU A 82 4.55 -6.91 -16.07
C GLU A 82 6.05 -6.79 -15.68
N PRO A 83 6.71 -5.67 -16.01
CA PRO A 83 8.07 -5.40 -15.56
C PRO A 83 8.10 -5.15 -14.04
N THR A 84 9.17 -5.60 -13.39
CA THR A 84 9.31 -5.46 -11.93
C THR A 84 10.02 -4.19 -11.47
N SER A 85 10.43 -3.35 -12.41
CA SER A 85 10.96 -2.02 -12.17
C SER A 85 9.91 -1.00 -12.57
N ALA A 86 9.64 -0.05 -11.67
CA ALA A 86 8.93 1.18 -12.00
C ALA A 86 9.74 2.05 -12.96
#